data_AF-A0A259IW01-F1
#
_entry.id   AF-A0A259IW01-F1
#
_cell.length_a   1.000
_cell.length_b   1.000
_cell.length_c   1.000
_cell.angle_alpha   90.00
_cell.angle_beta   90.00
_cell.angle_gamma   90.00
#
_symmetry.space_group_name_H-M   'P 1'
#
loop_
_entity.id
_entity.type
_entity.pdbx_description
1 polymer ?
#
loop_
_entity_poly.entity_id
_entity_poly.type
_entity_poly.pdbx_seq_one_letter_code
_entity_poly.pdbx_strand_id
1 'polypeptide(L)'
;MPKLVIFLAKHAALGFAIAVAFVGGLVALDIGHLWTLLAGSGDAWLPAFVLTFAMGLTFSSVQMGVAVMLLAEEEPQQPAKPKGGRRARGPGLAVLRPVPARVPARR
;
A
#
# COMPACT_ATOMS: atom_id res chain seq x y z
N MET A 1 -9.83 20.12 7.44
CA MET A 1 -10.03 18.67 7.70
C MET A 1 -8.77 18.08 8.34
N PRO A 2 -8.88 17.10 9.24
CA PRO A 2 -7.73 16.47 9.89
C PRO A 2 -6.78 15.84 8.87
N LYS A 3 -5.46 15.96 9.08
CA LYS A 3 -4.43 15.51 8.11
C LYS A 3 -4.51 14.01 7.81
N LEU A 4 -4.87 13.19 8.81
CA LEU A 4 -5.02 11.74 8.65
C LEU A 4 -6.18 11.34 7.73
N VAL A 5 -7.29 12.09 7.76
CA VAL A 5 -8.45 11.82 6.90
C VAL A 5 -8.07 12.06 5.43
N ILE A 6 -7.33 13.13 5.16
CA ILE A 6 -6.84 13.44 3.81
C ILE A 6 -5.83 12.37 3.35
N PHE A 7 -4.93 11.95 4.23
CA PHE A 7 -3.98 10.87 3.94
C PHE A 7 -4.71 9.58 3.54
N LEU A 8 -5.69 9.16 4.33
CA LEU A 8 -6.45 7.93 4.07
C LEU A 8 -7.30 8.04 2.81
N ALA A 9 -7.97 9.18 2.60
CA ALA A 9 -8.79 9.43 1.41
C ALA A 9 -7.96 9.39 0.12
N LYS A 10 -6.72 9.89 0.13
CA LYS A 10 -5.81 9.80 -1.02
C LYS A 10 -5.49 8.34 -1.39
N HIS A 11 -5.27 7.48 -0.40
CA HIS A 11 -4.96 6.07 -0.63
C HIS A 11 -6.19 5.28 -1.10
N ALA A 12 -7.38 5.57 -0.57
CA ALA A 12 -8.61 5.02 -1.14
C ALA A 12 -8.86 5.48 -2.57
N ALA A 13 -8.68 6.77 -2.87
CA ALA A 13 -8.82 7.26 -4.25
C ALA A 13 -7.85 6.57 -5.20
N LEU A 14 -6.60 6.33 -4.76
CA LEU A 14 -5.62 5.57 -5.52
C LEU A 14 -6.05 4.11 -5.73
N GLY A 15 -6.54 3.44 -4.69
CA GLY A 15 -7.05 2.07 -4.79
C GLY A 15 -8.26 1.96 -5.72
N PHE A 16 -9.18 2.91 -5.66
CA PHE A 16 -10.32 2.97 -6.56
C PHE A 16 -9.90 3.18 -8.01
N ALA A 17 -8.93 4.06 -8.27
CA ALA A 17 -8.40 4.29 -9.61
C ALA A 17 -7.77 3.01 -10.20
N ILE A 18 -7.01 2.26 -9.38
CA ILE A 18 -6.46 0.95 -9.78
C ILE A 18 -7.58 -0.04 -10.09
N ALA A 19 -8.65 -0.09 -9.29
CA ALA A 19 -9.78 -0.96 -9.54
C ALA A 19 -10.51 -0.65 -10.86
N VAL A 20 -10.70 0.63 -11.19
CA VAL A 20 -11.31 1.03 -12.47
C VAL A 20 -10.46 0.54 -13.65
N ALA A 21 -9.13 0.71 -13.56
CA ALA A 21 -8.22 0.20 -14.58
C ALA A 21 -8.27 -1.34 -14.68
N PHE A 22 -8.33 -2.03 -13.54
CA PHE A 22 -8.43 -3.48 -13.48
C PHE A 22 -9.73 -4.00 -14.11
N VAL A 23 -10.89 -3.45 -13.72
CA VAL A 23 -12.19 -3.82 -14.28
C VAL A 23 -12.26 -3.47 -15.75
N GLY A 24 -11.74 -2.30 -16.16
CA GLY A 24 -11.61 -1.93 -17.57
C GLY A 24 -10.78 -2.95 -18.36
N GLY A 25 -9.69 -3.47 -17.78
CA GLY A 25 -8.92 -4.56 -18.36
C GLY A 25 -9.70 -5.87 -18.47
N LEU A 26 -10.45 -6.26 -17.42
CA LEU A 26 -11.29 -7.47 -17.44
C LEU A 26 -12.34 -7.41 -18.56
N VAL A 27 -12.99 -6.26 -18.68
CA VAL A 27 -14.02 -6.01 -19.69
C VAL A 27 -13.39 -5.93 -21.09
N ALA A 28 -12.30 -5.19 -21.28
CA ALA A 28 -11.66 -5.07 -22.60
C ALA A 28 -11.11 -6.40 -23.14
N LEU A 29 -10.64 -7.29 -22.27
CA LEU A 29 -10.13 -8.61 -22.64
C LEU A 29 -11.23 -9.70 -22.71
N ASP A 30 -12.49 -9.32 -22.48
CA ASP A 30 -13.64 -10.22 -22.38
C ASP A 30 -13.41 -11.43 -21.45
N ILE A 31 -12.73 -11.20 -20.33
CA ILE A 31 -12.43 -12.26 -19.36
C ILE A 31 -13.74 -12.79 -18.79
N GLY A 32 -14.01 -14.09 -18.98
CA GLY A 32 -15.25 -14.71 -18.54
C GLY A 32 -16.50 -14.22 -19.30
N HIS A 33 -16.34 -13.73 -20.53
CA HIS A 33 -17.41 -13.17 -21.37
C HIS A 33 -18.05 -11.89 -20.78
N LEU A 34 -17.35 -11.15 -19.93
CA LEU A 34 -17.89 -9.94 -19.29
C LEU A 34 -18.30 -8.86 -20.29
N TRP A 35 -17.53 -8.60 -21.34
CA TRP A 35 -17.91 -7.64 -22.38
C TRP A 35 -19.17 -8.11 -23.09
N THR A 36 -19.20 -9.38 -23.47
CA THR A 36 -20.32 -9.98 -24.19
C THR A 36 -21.60 -9.94 -23.34
N LEU A 37 -21.50 -10.24 -22.04
CA LEU A 37 -22.61 -10.15 -21.09
C LEU A 37 -23.10 -8.71 -20.91
N LEU A 38 -22.17 -7.76 -20.84
CA LEU A 38 -22.49 -6.35 -20.68
C LEU A 38 -23.20 -5.79 -21.91
N ALA A 39 -22.68 -6.11 -23.11
CA ALA A 39 -23.23 -5.68 -24.40
C ALA A 39 -24.59 -6.32 -24.73
N GLY A 40 -24.82 -7.56 -24.26
CA GLY A 40 -26.11 -8.25 -24.41
C GLY A 40 -27.19 -7.81 -23.43
N SER A 41 -26.82 -7.06 -22.39
CA SER A 41 -27.77 -6.57 -21.39
C SER A 41 -28.42 -5.26 -21.84
N GLY A 42 -29.75 -5.16 -21.71
CA GLY A 42 -30.49 -3.94 -22.05
C GLY A 42 -30.09 -2.71 -21.21
N ASP A 43 -29.44 -2.93 -20.06
CA ASP A 43 -28.89 -1.92 -19.17
C ASP A 43 -27.47 -2.27 -18.74
N ALA A 44 -26.51 -2.09 -19.65
CA ALA A 44 -25.07 -2.30 -19.42
C ALA A 44 -24.50 -1.47 -18.26
N TRP A 45 -25.14 -0.35 -17.90
CA TRP A 45 -24.62 0.59 -16.92
C TRP A 45 -24.63 0.04 -15.48
N LEU A 46 -25.73 -0.59 -15.07
CA LEU A 46 -25.91 -1.07 -13.69
C LEU A 46 -24.89 -2.16 -13.30
N PRO A 47 -24.72 -3.26 -14.06
CA PRO A 47 -23.72 -4.27 -13.74
C PRO A 47 -22.29 -3.74 -13.83
N ALA A 48 -21.97 -2.87 -14.80
CA ALA A 48 -20.67 -2.21 -14.89
C ALA A 48 -20.38 -1.39 -13.62
N PHE A 49 -21.36 -0.63 -13.16
CA PHE A 49 -21.26 0.17 -11.94
C PHE A 49 -21.08 -0.70 -10.71
N VAL A 50 -21.92 -1.73 -10.53
CA VAL A 50 -21.85 -2.64 -9.36
C VAL A 50 -20.51 -3.37 -9.32
N LEU A 51 -20.04 -3.89 -10.45
CA LEU A 51 -18.74 -4.56 -10.56
C LEU A 51 -17.59 -3.60 -10.22
N THR A 52 -17.59 -2.42 -10.84
CA THR A 52 -16.55 -1.41 -10.62
C THR A 52 -16.55 -0.90 -9.19
N PHE A 53 -17.73 -0.70 -8.59
CA PHE A 53 -17.87 -0.24 -7.22
C PHE A 53 -17.39 -1.29 -6.21
N ALA A 54 -17.81 -2.56 -6.38
CA ALA A 54 -17.39 -3.65 -5.50
C ALA A 54 -15.87 -3.88 -5.53
N MET A 55 -15.28 -3.91 -6.74
CA MET A 55 -13.83 -3.98 -6.89
C MET A 55 -13.16 -2.71 -6.35
N GLY A 56 -13.72 -1.54 -6.64
CA GLY A 56 -13.29 -0.25 -6.13
C GLY A 56 -13.14 -0.21 -4.62
N LEU A 57 -14.15 -0.65 -3.89
CA LEU A 57 -14.11 -0.76 -2.43
C LEU A 57 -13.05 -1.76 -1.96
N THR A 58 -12.91 -2.90 -2.65
CA THR A 58 -11.93 -3.94 -2.31
C THR A 58 -10.50 -3.43 -2.42
N PHE A 59 -10.12 -2.84 -3.56
CA PHE A 59 -8.78 -2.27 -3.75
C PHE A 59 -8.55 -1.04 -2.85
N SER A 60 -9.56 -0.18 -2.66
CA SER A 60 -9.46 0.97 -1.74
C SER A 60 -9.17 0.53 -0.31
N SER A 61 -9.83 -0.55 0.15
CA SER A 61 -9.61 -1.14 1.48
C SER A 61 -8.17 -1.65 1.63
N VAL A 62 -7.67 -2.40 0.65
CA VAL A 62 -6.28 -2.89 0.66
C VAL A 62 -5.29 -1.74 0.67
N GLN A 63 -5.46 -0.73 -0.18
CA GLN A 63 -4.56 0.43 -0.23
C GLN A 63 -4.60 1.26 1.06
N MET A 64 -5.77 1.43 1.67
CA MET A 64 -5.88 2.05 3.00
C MET A 64 -5.14 1.21 4.06
N GLY A 65 -5.30 -0.11 4.06
CA GLY A 65 -4.60 -1.01 4.99
C GLY A 65 -3.08 -0.93 4.86
N VAL A 66 -2.56 -0.96 3.62
CA VAL A 66 -1.14 -0.75 3.32
C VAL A 66 -0.66 0.61 3.84
N ALA A 67 -1.41 1.68 3.56
CA ALA A 67 -1.07 3.02 4.02
C ALA A 67 -0.97 3.12 5.54
N VAL A 68 -1.88 2.45 6.27
CA VAL A 68 -1.87 2.42 7.73
C VAL A 68 -0.69 1.60 8.27
N MET A 69 -0.38 0.45 7.68
CA MET A 69 0.76 -0.38 8.08
C MET A 69 2.10 0.33 7.85
N LEU A 70 2.23 1.04 6.73
CA LEU A 70 3.44 1.80 6.38
C LEU A 70 3.56 3.10 7.19
N LEU A 71 2.46 3.66 7.69
CA LEU A 71 2.51 4.86 8.55
C LEU A 71 3.27 4.61 9.85
N ALA A 72 3.23 3.38 10.38
CA ALA A 72 3.97 2.99 11.59
C ALA A 72 5.49 2.97 11.38
N GLU A 73 5.95 2.92 10.13
CA GLU A 73 7.37 2.99 9.77
C GLU A 73 7.84 4.47 9.62
N GLU A 74 6.90 5.42 9.55
CA GLU A 74 7.13 6.85 9.32
C GLU A 74 6.84 7.72 10.56
N GLU A 75 7.65 7.66 11.62
CA GLU A 75 7.73 8.75 12.63
C GLU A 75 9.18 9.01 13.10
N PRO A 76 9.63 10.26 13.32
CA PRO A 76 9.27 11.53 12.67
C PRO A 76 10.49 12.18 11.97
N GLN A 77 10.24 12.83 10.81
CA GLN A 77 11.20 13.77 10.22
C GLN A 77 11.34 15.01 11.13
N GLN A 78 12.42 15.02 11.90
CA GLN A 78 13.17 16.22 12.29
C GLN A 78 13.59 16.97 10.99
N PRO A 79 13.56 18.31 10.94
CA PRO A 79 13.51 19.05 9.68
C PRO A 79 14.77 18.81 8.84
N ALA A 80 14.54 18.56 7.54
CA ALA A 80 15.50 18.62 6.44
C ALA A 80 16.91 18.08 6.74
N LYS A 81 17.14 16.78 6.46
CA LYS A 81 18.50 16.30 6.19
C LYS A 81 18.57 15.70 4.77
N PRO A 82 19.31 16.33 3.84
CA PRO A 82 19.59 15.69 2.56
C PRO A 82 20.63 14.60 2.79
N LYS A 83 20.47 13.42 2.15
CA LYS A 83 21.54 12.49 1.70
C LYS A 83 20.88 11.19 1.23
N GLY A 84 21.10 10.71 0.01
CA GLY A 84 22.39 10.64 -0.67
C GLY A 84 23.16 9.43 -0.13
N GLY A 85 23.26 8.37 -0.92
CA GLY A 85 23.72 7.05 -0.48
C GLY A 85 25.17 6.99 0.02
N ARG A 86 25.43 5.97 0.85
CA ARG A 86 26.64 5.11 0.94
C ARG A 86 26.78 4.57 2.37
N ARG A 87 27.00 3.26 2.42
CA ARG A 87 27.44 2.41 3.54
C ARG A 87 28.10 3.20 4.68
N ALA A 88 27.54 3.09 5.88
CA ALA A 88 28.08 3.70 7.09
C ALA A 88 29.44 3.08 7.44
N ARG A 89 30.53 3.71 7.00
CA ARG A 89 31.88 3.50 7.53
C ARG A 89 32.15 4.63 8.51
N GLY A 90 31.77 4.43 9.77
CA GLY A 90 31.98 5.39 10.85
C GLY A 90 33.22 5.04 11.69
N PRO A 91 34.06 6.01 12.14
CA PRO A 91 35.26 5.75 12.94
C PRO A 91 35.00 5.11 14.31
N GLY A 92 33.74 5.08 14.77
CA GLY A 92 33.34 4.49 16.06
C GLY A 92 33.06 2.98 16.05
N LEU A 93 32.92 2.37 14.87
CA LEU A 93 32.81 0.90 14.75
C LEU A 93 34.14 0.18 15.03
N ALA A 94 35.25 0.93 15.13
CA ALA A 94 36.55 0.42 15.52
C ALA A 94 36.68 0.14 17.03
N VAL A 95 35.67 0.50 17.86
CA VAL A 95 35.70 0.30 19.31
C VAL A 95 34.48 -0.51 19.78
N LEU A 96 34.18 -1.60 19.08
CA LEU A 96 33.44 -2.70 19.72
C LEU A 96 34.44 -3.48 20.58
N ARG A 97 34.46 -3.21 21.90
CA ARG A 97 35.18 -4.06 22.84
C ARG A 97 34.24 -5.16 23.35
N PRO A 98 34.58 -6.44 23.17
CA PRO A 98 33.76 -7.52 23.73
C PRO A 98 33.78 -7.44 25.26
N VAL A 99 32.59 -7.40 25.85
CA VAL A 99 32.41 -7.50 27.30
C VAL A 99 32.21 -8.97 27.65
N PRO A 100 33.02 -9.56 28.53
CA PRO A 100 32.84 -10.96 28.91
C PRO A 100 31.57 -11.12 29.74
N ALA A 101 30.61 -11.88 29.22
CA ALA A 101 29.41 -12.28 29.94
C ALA A 101 29.78 -13.35 30.99
N ARG A 102 29.48 -13.09 32.27
CA ARG A 102 29.64 -14.10 33.33
C ARG A 102 28.51 -15.11 33.22
N VAL A 103 28.87 -16.35 32.88
CA VAL A 103 27.96 -17.49 32.93
C VAL A 103 28.04 -18.11 34.33
N PRO A 104 26.95 -18.15 35.13
CA PRO A 104 26.95 -18.86 36.40
C PRO A 104 27.04 -20.37 36.13
N ALA A 105 28.05 -21.02 36.72
CA ALA A 105 28.20 -22.46 36.63
C ALA A 105 27.03 -23.15 37.36
N ARG A 106 26.26 -23.92 36.60
CA ARG A 106 25.17 -24.75 37.12
C ARG A 106 25.81 -25.93 37.86
N ARG A 107 25.60 -26.02 39.18
CA ARG A 107 25.86 -27.22 39.97
C ARG A 107 24.69 -28.18 39.86
#